data_AF-A0A818YST3-F1
#
_entry.id   AF-A0A818YST3-F1
#
_cell.length_a   1.000
_cell.length_b   1.000
_cell.length_c   1.000
_cell.angle_alpha   90.00
_cell.angle_beta   90.00
_cell.angle_gamma   90.00
#
_symmetry.space_group_name_H-M   'P 1'
#
loop_
_entity.id
_entity.type
_entity.pdbx_description
1 polymer ?
#
loop_
_entity_poly.entity_id
_entity_poly.type
_entity_poly.pdbx_seq_one_letter_code
_entity_poly.pdbx_strand_id
1 'polypeptide(L)'
;MMKHIESNLPLPVTNDSLRNFAQLIYLSQINQAMTLKSISDLCRLHSSTDMIYPKTSQSHTMGLMYWQINNIWQAPTWATIEYGLKWKMSHYYVGHMYVPVYPIAMLTPYLANVTDENAQVSFYVINELLNDTRGDLICSIYTLDTLSPRLSFGNDILFTSPGVQNIMNFPYSLLMKRVDCKDNSPCIIHCLLNHNQHQIGQTLFLNRPKNYQLLNPNLQIESIKQISSTDSNITITVDRPALFVWLDITANVTGYFSRNEFHVSTKNDY
;
A
#
# COMPACT_ATOMS: atom_id res chain seq x y z
N MET A 1 18.51 8.95 -1.70
CA MET A 1 17.73 7.85 -2.31
C MET A 1 18.31 6.48 -1.99
N MET A 2 19.53 6.14 -2.44
CA MET A 2 20.12 4.79 -2.23
C MET A 2 20.16 4.32 -0.78
N LYS A 3 20.54 5.18 0.17
CA LYS A 3 20.51 4.85 1.62
C LYS A 3 19.11 4.47 2.13
N HIS A 4 18.04 5.08 1.60
CA HIS A 4 16.67 4.75 1.97
C HIS A 4 16.24 3.39 1.40
N ILE A 5 16.65 3.10 0.16
CA ILE A 5 16.44 1.79 -0.46
C ILE A 5 17.14 0.72 0.37
N GLU A 6 18.44 0.85 0.63
CA GLU A 6 19.23 -0.10 1.43
C GLU A 6 18.67 -0.30 2.86
N SER A 7 18.10 0.76 3.44
CA SER A 7 17.50 0.68 4.76
C SER A 7 16.22 -0.14 4.78
N ASN A 8 15.43 -0.18 3.69
CA ASN A 8 14.06 -0.71 3.71
C ASN A 8 13.78 -1.84 2.71
N LEU A 9 14.52 -1.94 1.61
CA LEU A 9 14.28 -2.84 0.48
C LEU A 9 15.52 -3.72 0.20
N PRO A 10 15.34 -4.94 -0.34
CA PRO A 10 16.46 -5.82 -0.65
C PRO A 10 17.21 -5.30 -1.88
N LEU A 11 18.52 -5.10 -1.76
CA LEU A 11 19.36 -4.71 -2.89
C LEU A 11 19.55 -5.87 -3.88
N PRO A 12 19.70 -5.58 -5.19
CA PRO A 12 20.03 -6.58 -6.20
C PRO A 12 21.33 -7.33 -5.88
N VAL A 13 21.35 -8.64 -6.10
CA VAL A 13 22.55 -9.51 -5.89
C VAL A 13 23.04 -10.13 -7.22
N THR A 14 22.63 -9.58 -8.36
CA THR A 14 22.95 -10.18 -9.67
C THR A 14 24.28 -9.65 -10.22
N ASN A 15 24.99 -10.43 -11.04
CA ASN A 15 26.21 -9.98 -11.73
C ASN A 15 25.92 -9.28 -13.07
N ASP A 16 24.65 -9.21 -13.49
CA ASP A 16 24.21 -8.56 -14.72
C ASP A 16 23.98 -7.07 -14.45
N SER A 17 24.82 -6.22 -15.06
CA SER A 17 24.79 -4.77 -14.85
C SER A 17 23.49 -4.13 -15.38
N LEU A 18 22.94 -4.62 -16.48
CA LEU A 18 21.68 -4.10 -17.04
C LEU A 18 20.51 -4.49 -16.16
N ARG A 19 20.48 -5.73 -15.69
CA ARG A 19 19.45 -6.21 -14.76
C ARG A 19 19.52 -5.46 -13.43
N ASN A 20 20.71 -5.24 -12.88
CA ASN A 20 20.91 -4.46 -11.67
C ASN A 20 20.40 -3.02 -11.85
N PHE A 21 20.71 -2.38 -12.98
CA PHE A 21 20.22 -1.03 -13.28
C PHE A 21 18.68 -0.97 -13.31
N ALA A 22 18.03 -1.90 -14.01
CA ALA A 22 16.57 -1.99 -14.06
C ALA A 22 15.95 -2.26 -12.68
N GLN A 23 16.54 -3.16 -11.89
CA GLN A 23 16.08 -3.45 -10.53
C GLN A 23 16.26 -2.25 -9.60
N LEU A 24 17.35 -1.50 -9.71
CA LEU A 24 17.53 -0.27 -8.94
C LEU A 24 16.48 0.78 -9.30
N ILE A 25 16.13 0.95 -10.58
CA ILE A 25 15.03 1.84 -10.99
C ILE A 25 13.73 1.40 -10.33
N TYR A 26 13.38 0.12 -10.42
CA TYR A 26 12.19 -0.46 -9.81
C TYR A 26 12.14 -0.21 -8.29
N LEU A 27 13.20 -0.53 -7.56
CA LEU A 27 13.28 -0.31 -6.10
C LEU A 27 13.19 1.18 -5.74
N SER A 28 13.75 2.04 -6.58
CA SER A 28 13.70 3.48 -6.38
C SER A 28 12.27 4.03 -6.50
N GLN A 29 11.47 3.44 -7.41
CA GLN A 29 10.07 3.76 -7.60
C GLN A 29 9.19 3.26 -6.44
N ILE A 30 9.42 2.04 -5.95
CA ILE A 30 8.76 1.53 -4.72
C ILE A 30 9.01 2.47 -3.55
N ASN A 31 10.28 2.87 -3.36
CA ASN A 31 10.64 3.77 -2.28
C ASN A 31 9.90 5.11 -2.39
N GLN A 32 9.77 5.66 -3.61
CA GLN A 32 9.03 6.90 -3.84
C GLN A 32 7.53 6.72 -3.53
N ALA A 33 6.90 5.66 -4.04
CA ALA A 33 5.48 5.37 -3.88
C ALA A 33 5.12 5.18 -2.39
N MET A 34 5.86 4.35 -1.68
CA MET A 34 5.65 4.09 -0.24
C MET A 34 5.88 5.34 0.61
N THR A 35 6.82 6.21 0.22
CA THR A 35 7.05 7.48 0.91
C THR A 35 5.86 8.42 0.72
N LEU A 36 5.38 8.60 -0.52
CA LEU A 36 4.22 9.44 -0.82
C LEU A 36 2.97 8.94 -0.11
N LYS A 37 2.73 7.62 -0.13
CA LYS A 37 1.65 6.97 0.62
C LYS A 37 1.75 7.28 2.12
N SER A 38 2.92 7.09 2.73
CA SER A 38 3.09 7.30 4.17
C SER A 38 2.86 8.76 4.56
N ILE A 39 3.32 9.72 3.74
CA ILE A 39 3.06 11.15 3.94
C ILE A 39 1.57 11.43 3.79
N SER A 40 0.91 10.85 2.78
CA SER A 40 -0.52 11.03 2.55
C SER A 40 -1.35 10.50 3.71
N ASP A 41 -1.10 9.28 4.15
CA ASP A 41 -1.75 8.66 5.29
C ASP A 41 -1.60 9.58 6.53
N LEU A 42 -0.38 10.04 6.83
CA LEU A 42 -0.14 10.93 7.97
C LEU A 42 -0.89 12.26 7.84
N CYS A 43 -0.80 12.94 6.70
CA CYS A 43 -1.49 14.21 6.46
C CYS A 43 -3.01 14.07 6.58
N ARG A 44 -3.59 12.97 6.10
CA ARG A 44 -5.04 12.76 6.20
C ARG A 44 -5.49 12.42 7.63
N LEU A 45 -4.71 11.64 8.37
CA LEU A 45 -4.99 11.43 9.81
C LEU A 45 -4.92 12.75 10.59
N HIS A 46 -3.96 13.62 10.24
CA HIS A 46 -3.77 14.95 10.81
C HIS A 46 -4.80 16.00 10.35
N SER A 47 -5.79 15.62 9.53
CA SER A 47 -6.92 16.50 9.22
C SER A 47 -7.94 16.60 10.36
N SER A 48 -7.95 15.63 11.28
CA SER A 48 -8.82 15.60 12.46
C SER A 48 -8.13 16.13 13.71
N THR A 49 -8.88 16.85 14.56
CA THR A 49 -8.43 17.33 15.88
C THR A 49 -8.24 16.24 16.91
N ASP A 50 -8.91 15.11 16.71
CA ASP A 50 -9.08 14.08 17.74
C ASP A 50 -7.94 13.06 17.73
N MET A 51 -7.09 13.10 16.71
CA MET A 51 -6.05 12.12 16.48
C MET A 51 -4.66 12.75 16.54
N ILE A 52 -3.99 12.62 17.68
CA ILE A 52 -2.59 12.94 17.80
C ILE A 52 -1.91 11.92 18.71
N TYR A 53 -1.00 11.10 18.18
CA TYR A 53 0.00 10.42 18.99
C TYR A 53 1.41 10.67 18.41
N PRO A 54 2.33 11.28 19.18
CA PRO A 54 2.13 11.87 20.51
C PRO A 54 1.32 13.17 20.42
N LYS A 55 0.42 13.43 21.39
CA LYS A 55 -0.41 14.66 21.48
C LYS A 55 0.43 15.93 21.60
N THR A 56 1.00 16.39 20.50
CA THR A 56 1.73 17.66 20.40
C THR A 56 1.07 18.55 19.36
N SER A 57 0.29 19.52 19.84
CA SER A 57 -0.34 20.65 19.13
C SER A 57 -1.27 20.35 17.93
N GLN A 58 -2.40 21.07 17.92
CA GLN A 58 -3.46 21.09 16.90
C GLN A 58 -2.95 20.86 15.47
N SER A 59 -3.26 19.69 14.89
CA SER A 59 -3.09 19.46 13.46
C SER A 59 -4.43 19.61 12.77
N HIS A 60 -4.46 20.50 11.76
CA HIS A 60 -5.59 20.77 10.89
C HIS A 60 -5.09 20.73 9.46
N THR A 61 -4.51 19.60 9.05
CA THR A 61 -4.04 19.46 7.68
C THR A 61 -5.25 19.45 6.74
N MET A 62 -5.39 20.52 5.96
CA MET A 62 -6.51 20.72 5.02
C MET A 62 -6.12 20.46 3.56
N GLY A 63 -4.91 19.96 3.31
CA GLY A 63 -4.45 19.70 1.95
C GLY A 63 -3.09 19.04 1.89
N LEU A 64 -2.90 18.28 0.81
CA LEU A 64 -1.63 17.65 0.44
C LEU A 64 -1.44 17.83 -1.06
N MET A 65 -0.40 18.56 -1.44
CA MET A 65 0.07 18.64 -2.82
C MET A 65 1.47 18.04 -2.89
N TYR A 66 1.64 16.95 -3.64
CA TYR A 66 2.94 16.34 -3.80
C TYR A 66 3.77 17.03 -4.89
N TRP A 67 5.06 17.15 -4.66
CA TRP A 67 6.03 17.57 -5.67
C TRP A 67 6.62 16.32 -6.34
N GLN A 68 6.53 16.10 -7.64
CA GLN A 68 5.83 16.87 -8.69
C GLN A 68 5.03 15.91 -9.58
N ILE A 69 4.12 16.42 -10.42
CA ILE A 69 3.28 15.55 -11.27
C ILE A 69 4.06 14.96 -12.46
N ASN A 70 4.72 15.78 -13.29
CA ASN A 70 5.28 15.34 -14.56
C ASN A 70 6.76 15.72 -14.77
N ASN A 71 7.37 15.13 -15.80
CA ASN A 71 8.74 15.37 -16.21
C ASN A 71 8.83 16.15 -17.53
N ILE A 72 9.82 17.04 -17.65
CA ILE A 72 10.09 17.78 -18.89
C ILE A 72 11.10 17.07 -19.82
N TRP A 73 11.81 16.06 -19.29
CA TRP A 73 12.83 15.26 -19.98
C TRP A 73 13.11 13.95 -19.19
N GLN A 74 13.87 13.03 -19.77
CA GLN A 74 14.24 11.75 -19.14
C GLN A 74 15.34 11.97 -18.09
N ALA A 75 14.95 12.13 -16.84
CA ALA A 75 15.86 12.28 -15.72
C ALA A 75 15.28 11.68 -14.43
N PRO A 76 16.12 11.30 -13.45
CA PRO A 76 15.65 11.00 -12.11
C PRO A 76 15.11 12.27 -11.45
N THR A 77 13.80 12.28 -11.18
CA THR A 77 13.08 13.41 -10.58
C THR A 77 12.00 12.89 -9.63
N TRP A 78 11.35 13.82 -8.91
CA TRP A 78 10.19 13.55 -8.08
C TRP A 78 8.87 13.37 -8.85
N ALA A 79 8.91 13.39 -10.18
CA ALA A 79 7.72 13.21 -11.00
C ALA A 79 7.07 11.84 -10.74
N THR A 80 5.75 11.76 -10.79
CA THR A 80 5.00 10.49 -10.80
C THR A 80 4.63 10.08 -12.23
N ILE A 81 4.62 11.02 -13.18
CA ILE A 81 4.47 10.81 -14.62
C ILE A 81 5.79 11.11 -15.34
N GLU A 82 6.26 10.18 -16.16
CA GLU A 82 7.49 10.33 -16.96
C GLU A 82 7.30 11.28 -18.15
N TYR A 83 8.41 11.66 -18.82
CA TYR A 83 8.36 12.56 -19.99
C TYR A 83 7.49 12.01 -21.13
N GLY A 84 7.44 10.69 -21.31
CA GLY A 84 6.59 10.01 -22.29
C GLY A 84 5.17 9.70 -21.79
N LEU A 85 4.69 10.39 -20.74
CA LEU A 85 3.38 10.17 -20.09
C LEU A 85 3.18 8.79 -19.43
N LYS A 86 4.23 7.96 -19.39
CA LYS A 86 4.21 6.69 -18.65
C LYS A 86 4.06 6.94 -17.16
N TRP A 87 3.14 6.22 -16.54
CA TRP A 87 2.94 6.28 -15.09
C TRP A 87 4.05 5.52 -14.38
N LYS A 88 4.68 6.17 -13.40
CA LYS A 88 5.48 5.48 -12.40
C LYS A 88 4.55 4.80 -11.39
N MET A 89 5.10 3.84 -10.67
CA MET A 89 4.52 3.25 -9.44
C MET A 89 3.82 4.26 -8.54
N SER A 90 4.50 5.37 -8.26
CA SER A 90 4.00 6.44 -7.43
C SER A 90 2.69 7.07 -7.93
N HIS A 91 2.41 7.10 -9.23
CA HIS A 91 1.15 7.62 -9.75
C HIS A 91 -0.04 6.71 -9.47
N TYR A 92 0.17 5.39 -9.47
CA TYR A 92 -0.86 4.42 -9.06
C TYR A 92 -1.22 4.59 -7.58
N TYR A 93 -0.22 4.80 -6.71
CA TYR A 93 -0.46 5.14 -5.30
C TYR A 93 -1.15 6.49 -5.13
N VAL A 94 -0.83 7.50 -5.94
CA VAL A 94 -1.53 8.80 -5.92
C VAL A 94 -3.02 8.62 -6.21
N GLY A 95 -3.37 7.85 -7.24
CA GLY A 95 -4.77 7.53 -7.56
C GLY A 95 -5.47 6.83 -6.40
N HIS A 96 -4.76 5.91 -5.74
CA HIS A 96 -5.29 5.13 -4.63
C HIS A 96 -5.43 5.93 -3.31
N MET A 97 -4.46 6.78 -2.98
CA MET A 97 -4.42 7.52 -1.71
C MET A 97 -5.32 8.77 -1.70
N TYR A 98 -5.76 9.25 -2.86
CA TYR A 98 -6.66 10.40 -3.00
C TYR A 98 -8.13 10.01 -3.20
N VAL A 99 -8.49 8.75 -3.04
CA VAL A 99 -9.91 8.37 -2.98
C VAL A 99 -10.58 9.00 -1.75
N PRO A 100 -11.85 9.46 -1.88
CA PRO A 100 -12.51 10.25 -0.84
C PRO A 100 -12.80 9.48 0.43
N VAL A 101 -12.96 8.16 0.35
CA VAL A 101 -13.12 7.28 1.52
C VAL A 101 -11.98 6.26 1.54
N TYR A 102 -11.15 6.26 2.58
CA TYR A 102 -9.88 5.54 2.56
C TYR A 102 -9.50 4.92 3.91
N PRO A 103 -9.13 3.63 3.96
CA PRO A 103 -8.71 2.97 5.19
C PRO A 103 -7.21 3.17 5.48
N ILE A 104 -6.87 3.38 6.75
CA ILE A 104 -5.48 3.46 7.23
C ILE A 104 -5.29 2.52 8.43
N ALA A 105 -4.37 1.59 8.30
CA ALA A 105 -3.83 0.83 9.42
C ALA A 105 -2.47 1.41 9.84
N MET A 106 -2.27 1.61 11.14
CA MET A 106 -1.06 2.20 11.70
C MET A 106 -0.57 1.40 12.92
N LEU A 107 0.73 1.12 12.99
CA LEU A 107 1.41 0.57 14.16
C LEU A 107 2.10 1.72 14.92
N THR A 108 1.80 1.86 16.21
CA THR A 108 2.35 2.89 17.08
C THR A 108 3.01 2.26 18.30
N PRO A 109 4.32 2.50 18.58
CA PRO A 109 5.25 3.23 17.72
C PRO A 109 5.58 2.47 16.42
N TYR A 110 6.00 3.19 15.38
CA TYR A 110 6.37 2.58 14.11
C TYR A 110 7.52 1.57 14.30
N LEU A 111 7.37 0.38 13.71
CA LEU A 111 8.29 -0.75 13.86
C LEU A 111 8.53 -1.17 15.32
N ALA A 112 7.48 -1.11 16.15
CA ALA A 112 7.51 -1.71 17.48
C ALA A 112 7.89 -3.20 17.43
N ASN A 113 8.57 -3.66 18.47
CA ASN A 113 8.85 -5.09 18.64
C ASN A 113 7.52 -5.84 18.89
N VAL A 114 7.38 -7.07 18.38
CA VAL A 114 6.22 -7.93 18.66
C VAL A 114 5.95 -8.12 20.16
N THR A 115 6.95 -8.01 21.03
CA THR A 115 6.78 -8.12 22.48
C THR A 115 6.49 -6.79 23.18
N ASP A 116 6.39 -5.67 22.46
CA ASP A 116 6.11 -4.36 23.06
C ASP A 116 4.66 -4.30 23.57
N GLU A 117 4.49 -4.24 24.89
CA GLU A 117 3.18 -4.19 25.54
C GLU A 117 2.49 -2.82 25.40
N ASN A 118 3.25 -1.76 25.10
CA ASN A 118 2.71 -0.41 24.89
C ASN A 118 2.33 -0.16 23.42
N ALA A 119 2.75 -1.05 22.51
CA ALA A 119 2.47 -0.89 21.10
C ALA A 119 1.02 -1.22 20.76
N GLN A 120 0.44 -0.42 19.86
CA GLN A 120 -0.93 -0.58 19.39
C GLN A 120 -1.01 -0.58 17.87
N VAL A 121 -1.88 -1.44 17.34
CA VAL A 121 -2.32 -1.38 15.96
C VAL A 121 -3.69 -0.72 15.93
N SER A 122 -3.79 0.39 15.22
CA SER A 122 -5.00 1.20 15.09
C SER A 122 -5.48 1.22 13.65
N PHE A 123 -6.79 1.16 13.47
CA PHE A 123 -7.46 1.14 12.19
C PHE A 123 -8.39 2.34 12.08
N TYR A 124 -8.16 3.16 11.06
CA TYR A 124 -8.91 4.38 10.79
C TYR A 124 -9.56 4.29 9.42
N VAL A 125 -10.65 5.02 9.25
CA VAL A 125 -11.18 5.33 7.93
C VAL A 125 -11.43 6.82 7.85
N ILE A 126 -10.94 7.41 6.75
CA ILE A 126 -11.17 8.81 6.41
C ILE A 126 -12.38 8.87 5.48
N ASN A 127 -13.24 9.84 5.73
CA ASN A 127 -14.33 10.22 4.84
C ASN A 127 -14.20 11.71 4.49
N GLU A 128 -14.12 12.02 3.20
CA GLU A 128 -14.11 13.39 2.66
C GLU A 128 -15.44 13.76 1.98
N LEU A 129 -16.41 12.84 1.97
CA LEU A 129 -17.74 13.09 1.39
C LEU A 129 -18.60 13.89 2.36
N LEU A 130 -19.32 14.87 1.81
CA LEU A 130 -20.25 15.74 2.56
C LEU A 130 -21.53 15.02 3.00
N ASN A 131 -21.94 14.00 2.26
CA ASN A 131 -23.17 13.26 2.52
C ASN A 131 -22.88 12.01 3.34
N ASP A 132 -23.91 11.57 4.07
CA ASP A 132 -23.89 10.31 4.79
C ASP A 132 -23.49 9.16 3.87
N THR A 133 -22.59 8.32 4.35
CA THR A 133 -22.12 7.18 3.58
C THR A 133 -21.83 5.97 4.45
N ARG A 134 -21.92 4.79 3.87
CA ARG A 134 -21.67 3.51 4.56
C ARG A 134 -20.54 2.77 3.88
N GLY A 135 -19.76 2.06 4.66
CA GLY A 135 -18.73 1.16 4.16
C GLY A 135 -18.56 -0.01 5.12
N ASP A 136 -17.82 -1.01 4.65
CA ASP A 136 -17.45 -2.17 5.45
C ASP A 136 -15.93 -2.34 5.37
N LEU A 137 -15.28 -2.32 6.53
CA LEU A 137 -13.83 -2.48 6.63
C LEU A 137 -13.51 -3.90 7.09
N ILE A 138 -12.81 -4.65 6.25
CA ILE A 138 -12.31 -5.99 6.56
C ILE A 138 -10.78 -5.95 6.57
N CYS A 139 -10.18 -6.23 7.73
CA CYS A 139 -8.73 -6.35 7.88
C CYS A 139 -8.34 -7.80 8.14
N SER A 140 -7.29 -8.23 7.46
CA SER A 140 -6.81 -9.61 7.47
C SER A 140 -5.30 -9.65 7.68
N ILE A 141 -4.84 -10.57 8.53
CA ILE A 141 -3.43 -10.75 8.86
C ILE A 141 -2.88 -11.94 8.08
N TYR A 142 -1.84 -11.70 7.29
CA TYR A 142 -1.24 -12.72 6.44
C TYR A 142 0.18 -13.04 6.87
N THR A 143 0.48 -14.33 6.86
CA THR A 143 1.85 -14.82 6.73
C THR A 143 2.17 -14.90 5.23
N LEU A 144 3.39 -14.51 4.83
CA LEU A 144 3.77 -14.42 3.40
C LEU A 144 4.16 -15.77 2.76
N ASP A 145 3.77 -16.87 3.40
CA ASP A 145 3.96 -18.25 2.96
C ASP A 145 2.73 -18.80 2.21
N THR A 146 1.52 -18.31 2.53
CA THR A 146 0.23 -18.77 1.99
C THR A 146 -0.68 -17.60 1.61
N LEU A 147 -1.63 -17.83 0.69
CA LEU A 147 -2.64 -16.85 0.26
C LEU A 147 -3.87 -16.80 1.18
N SER A 148 -3.77 -17.36 2.39
CA SER A 148 -4.88 -17.47 3.33
C SER A 148 -4.56 -16.69 4.60
N PRO A 149 -5.51 -15.87 5.10
CA PRO A 149 -5.27 -15.09 6.31
C PRO A 149 -5.24 -16.00 7.53
N ARG A 150 -4.39 -15.66 8.51
CA ARG A 150 -4.38 -16.26 9.84
C ARG A 150 -5.57 -15.80 10.68
N LEU A 151 -5.99 -14.55 10.46
CA LEU A 151 -7.09 -13.91 11.15
C LEU A 151 -7.69 -12.84 10.25
N SER A 152 -9.02 -12.77 10.22
CA SER A 152 -9.77 -11.69 9.61
C SER A 152 -10.76 -11.12 10.62
N PHE A 153 -10.93 -9.81 10.61
CA PHE A 153 -11.86 -9.08 11.45
C PHE A 153 -12.35 -7.84 10.70
N GLY A 154 -13.53 -7.35 11.03
CA GLY A 154 -14.09 -6.22 10.33
C GLY A 154 -15.29 -5.62 11.03
N ASN A 155 -15.66 -4.43 10.56
CA ASN A 155 -16.72 -3.61 11.12
C ASN A 155 -17.45 -2.86 10.00
N ASP A 156 -18.77 -2.83 10.08
CA ASP A 156 -19.58 -1.87 9.35
C ASP A 156 -19.34 -0.46 9.88
N ILE A 157 -19.32 0.51 8.97
CA ILE A 157 -19.02 1.91 9.25
C ILE A 157 -20.13 2.78 8.68
N LEU A 158 -20.56 3.74 9.49
CA LEU A 158 -21.48 4.80 9.10
C LEU A 158 -20.78 6.14 9.30
N PHE A 159 -20.65 6.90 8.22
CA PHE A 159 -20.21 8.29 8.26
C PHE A 159 -21.41 9.20 8.13
N THR A 160 -21.53 10.16 9.05
CA THR A 160 -22.56 11.22 9.02
C THR A 160 -22.00 12.60 8.70
N SER A 161 -20.67 12.69 8.56
CA SER A 161 -19.95 13.91 8.20
C SER A 161 -18.56 13.58 7.66
N PRO A 162 -17.88 14.51 6.98
CA PRO A 162 -16.46 14.39 6.70
C PRO A 162 -15.65 14.29 8.01
N GLY A 163 -14.56 13.53 7.98
CA GLY A 163 -13.65 13.40 9.11
C GLY A 163 -12.87 12.09 9.13
N VAL A 164 -12.16 11.88 10.23
CA VAL A 164 -11.38 10.67 10.51
C VAL A 164 -12.04 9.93 11.64
N GLN A 165 -12.37 8.66 11.43
CA GLN A 165 -12.94 7.79 12.45
C GLN A 165 -11.96 6.68 12.84
N ASN A 166 -11.70 6.52 14.14
CA ASN A 166 -11.03 5.34 14.67
C ASN A 166 -12.05 4.20 14.79
N ILE A 167 -11.81 3.11 14.06
CA ILE A 167 -12.74 1.98 13.98
C ILE A 167 -12.37 0.91 15.01
N MET A 168 -11.09 0.56 15.10
CA MET A 168 -10.59 -0.51 15.96
C MET A 168 -9.18 -0.21 16.46
N ASN A 169 -8.88 -0.63 17.69
CA ASN A 169 -7.53 -0.63 18.26
C ASN A 169 -7.25 -1.99 18.91
N PHE A 170 -6.06 -2.53 18.69
CA PHE A 170 -5.61 -3.77 19.30
C PHE A 170 -4.22 -3.60 19.93
N PRO A 171 -3.98 -4.14 21.14
CA PRO A 171 -2.63 -4.28 21.67
C PRO A 171 -1.81 -5.16 20.72
N TYR A 172 -0.68 -4.64 20.24
CA TYR A 172 0.11 -5.27 19.18
C TYR A 172 0.62 -6.64 19.61
N SER A 173 1.18 -6.74 20.82
CA SER A 173 1.73 -7.98 21.35
C SER A 173 0.68 -9.10 21.49
N LEU A 174 -0.53 -8.76 21.95
CA LEU A 174 -1.63 -9.73 22.07
C LEU A 174 -2.13 -10.17 20.68
N LEU A 175 -2.24 -9.23 19.74
CA LEU A 175 -2.66 -9.54 18.38
C LEU A 175 -1.67 -10.49 17.72
N MET A 176 -0.37 -10.18 17.76
CA MET A 176 0.68 -11.01 17.16
C MET A 176 0.81 -12.38 17.83
N LYS A 177 0.67 -12.46 19.15
CA LYS A 177 0.64 -13.73 19.88
C LYS A 177 -0.53 -14.62 19.45
N ARG A 178 -1.69 -14.03 19.18
CA ARG A 178 -2.88 -14.77 18.72
C ARG A 178 -2.69 -15.42 17.35
N VAL A 179 -1.94 -14.77 16.45
CA VAL A 179 -1.71 -15.26 15.08
C VAL A 179 -0.37 -15.97 14.88
N ASP A 180 0.41 -16.15 15.95
CA ASP A 180 1.77 -16.74 15.94
C ASP A 180 2.74 -16.02 14.97
N CYS A 181 2.64 -14.68 14.90
CA CYS A 181 3.57 -13.86 14.13
C CYS A 181 4.78 -13.47 14.99
N LYS A 182 6.00 -13.57 14.44
CA LYS A 182 7.26 -13.30 15.16
C LYS A 182 8.12 -12.31 14.39
N ASP A 183 9.07 -11.66 15.06
CA ASP A 183 9.98 -10.69 14.41
C ASP A 183 10.78 -11.29 13.23
N ASN A 184 11.15 -12.57 13.34
CA ASN A 184 11.91 -13.31 12.32
C ASN A 184 11.03 -13.90 11.20
N SER A 185 9.71 -13.83 11.36
CA SER A 185 8.70 -14.28 10.39
C SER A 185 7.55 -13.26 10.38
N PRO A 186 7.86 -12.01 9.95
CA PRO A 186 6.93 -10.90 10.11
C PRO A 186 5.71 -11.08 9.22
N CYS A 187 4.56 -10.73 9.77
CA CYS A 187 3.28 -10.71 9.07
C CYS A 187 3.00 -9.34 8.46
N ILE A 188 2.03 -9.31 7.56
CA ILE A 188 1.44 -8.07 7.05
C ILE A 188 -0.03 -8.00 7.45
N ILE A 189 -0.57 -6.78 7.55
CA ILE A 189 -1.99 -6.56 7.72
C ILE A 189 -2.52 -5.92 6.44
N HIS A 190 -3.49 -6.56 5.80
CA HIS A 190 -4.16 -6.05 4.62
C HIS A 190 -5.61 -5.72 4.96
N CYS A 191 -6.02 -4.48 4.72
CA CYS A 191 -7.37 -4.00 4.96
C CYS A 191 -8.05 -3.65 3.64
N LEU A 192 -9.25 -4.18 3.43
CA LEU A 192 -10.14 -3.85 2.31
C LEU A 192 -11.33 -3.06 2.85
N LEU A 193 -11.54 -1.88 2.30
CA LEU A 193 -12.75 -1.09 2.51
C LEU A 193 -13.67 -1.27 1.32
N ASN A 194 -14.85 -1.84 1.54
CA ASN A 194 -15.94 -1.92 0.58
C ASN A 194 -16.78 -0.64 0.68
N HIS A 195 -16.81 0.17 -0.38
CA HIS A 195 -17.59 1.42 -0.43
C HIS A 195 -18.17 1.62 -1.83
N ASN A 196 -19.49 1.80 -1.96
CA ASN A 196 -20.16 2.07 -3.24
C ASN A 196 -19.70 1.17 -4.42
N GLN A 197 -19.64 -0.16 -4.20
CA GLN A 197 -19.16 -1.16 -5.18
C GLN A 197 -17.68 -1.07 -5.55
N HIS A 198 -16.92 -0.21 -4.89
CA HIS A 198 -15.46 -0.11 -5.04
C HIS A 198 -14.77 -0.72 -3.81
N GLN A 199 -13.64 -1.38 -4.08
CA GLN A 199 -12.78 -1.94 -3.06
C GLN A 199 -11.49 -1.15 -2.97
N ILE A 200 -11.21 -0.62 -1.78
CA ILE A 200 -10.02 0.19 -1.51
C ILE A 200 -9.16 -0.58 -0.52
N GLY A 201 -8.02 -1.11 -0.99
CA GLY A 201 -7.11 -1.94 -0.19
C GLY A 201 -5.88 -1.20 0.33
N GLN A 202 -5.56 -1.33 1.61
CA GLN A 202 -4.33 -0.78 2.22
C GLN A 202 -3.54 -1.90 2.88
N THR A 203 -2.21 -1.88 2.72
CA THR A 203 -1.33 -2.84 3.40
C THR A 203 -0.42 -2.12 4.39
N LEU A 204 -0.42 -2.60 5.63
CA LEU A 204 0.52 -2.22 6.67
C LEU A 204 1.61 -3.29 6.78
N PHE A 205 2.85 -2.86 6.57
CA PHE A 205 4.05 -3.64 6.84
C PHE A 205 4.44 -3.46 8.32
N LEU A 206 4.47 -4.57 9.07
CA LEU A 206 4.85 -4.57 10.49
C LEU A 206 6.38 -4.57 10.69
N ASN A 207 7.12 -4.96 9.66
CA ASN A 207 8.57 -4.88 9.59
C ASN A 207 9.01 -4.22 8.26
N ARG A 208 10.30 -3.91 8.12
CA ARG A 208 10.86 -3.37 6.88
C ARG A 208 10.76 -4.40 5.74
N PRO A 209 10.34 -4.03 4.52
CA PRO A 209 10.19 -4.93 3.37
C PRO A 209 11.39 -5.88 3.12
N LYS A 210 12.63 -5.44 3.35
CA LYS A 210 13.84 -6.27 3.20
C LYS A 210 13.95 -7.46 4.16
N ASN A 211 13.20 -7.43 5.26
CA ASN A 211 13.24 -8.47 6.30
C ASN A 211 12.19 -9.56 6.07
N TYR A 212 11.28 -9.40 5.09
CA TYR A 212 10.34 -10.47 4.75
C TYR A 212 11.02 -11.51 3.87
N GLN A 213 10.85 -12.77 4.24
CA GLN A 213 11.28 -13.90 3.44
C GLN A 213 10.17 -14.27 2.46
N LEU A 214 10.32 -13.85 1.21
CA LEU A 214 9.38 -14.17 0.14
C LEU A 214 9.81 -15.45 -0.57
N LEU A 215 8.84 -16.33 -0.79
CA LEU A 215 8.99 -17.49 -1.65
C LEU A 215 8.65 -17.08 -3.09
N ASN A 216 9.18 -17.81 -4.08
CA ASN A 216 8.85 -17.53 -5.48
C ASN A 216 7.33 -17.66 -5.69
N PRO A 217 6.62 -16.59 -6.09
CA PRO A 217 5.17 -16.62 -6.23
C PRO A 217 4.69 -17.33 -7.49
N ASN A 218 5.58 -17.70 -8.42
CA ASN A 218 5.20 -18.20 -9.75
C ASN A 218 4.18 -17.27 -10.43
N LEU A 219 4.45 -15.96 -10.41
CA LEU A 219 3.60 -14.94 -11.01
C LEU A 219 3.58 -15.10 -12.53
N GLN A 220 2.40 -15.28 -13.10
CA GLN A 220 2.20 -15.46 -14.54
C GLN A 220 1.03 -14.61 -15.04
N ILE A 221 1.09 -14.21 -16.31
CA ILE A 221 -0.07 -13.66 -17.02
C ILE A 221 -0.83 -14.85 -17.59
N GLU A 222 -2.03 -15.12 -17.07
CA GLU A 222 -2.87 -16.22 -17.52
C GLU A 222 -3.56 -15.89 -18.84
N SER A 223 -4.13 -14.69 -18.95
CA SER A 223 -4.78 -14.27 -20.18
C SER A 223 -4.82 -12.75 -20.35
N ILE A 224 -4.89 -12.32 -21.62
CA ILE A 224 -5.16 -10.93 -22.01
C ILE A 224 -6.37 -10.98 -22.94
N LYS A 225 -7.47 -10.36 -22.52
CA LYS A 225 -8.74 -10.35 -23.26
C LYS A 225 -9.12 -8.93 -23.60
N GLN A 226 -9.19 -8.61 -24.89
CA GLN A 226 -9.64 -7.31 -25.34
C GLN A 226 -11.14 -7.13 -25.03
N ILE A 227 -11.48 -6.06 -24.33
CA ILE A 227 -12.87 -5.72 -23.97
C ILE A 227 -13.42 -4.70 -24.98
N SER A 228 -12.60 -3.74 -25.38
CA SER A 228 -12.98 -2.67 -26.30
C SER A 228 -11.81 -2.33 -27.24
N SER A 229 -11.97 -1.34 -28.10
CA SER A 229 -10.86 -0.81 -28.92
C SER A 229 -9.71 -0.22 -28.08
N THR A 230 -9.98 0.14 -26.82
CA THR A 230 -9.03 0.83 -25.93
C THR A 230 -8.67 0.04 -24.68
N ASP A 231 -9.50 -0.93 -24.29
CA ASP A 231 -9.39 -1.60 -23.00
C ASP A 231 -9.14 -3.10 -23.16
N SER A 232 -8.24 -3.62 -22.33
CA SER A 232 -7.95 -5.04 -22.22
C SER A 232 -7.99 -5.48 -20.77
N ASN A 233 -8.60 -6.62 -20.51
CA ASN A 233 -8.53 -7.30 -19.22
C ASN A 233 -7.29 -8.18 -19.18
N ILE A 234 -6.52 -8.09 -18.11
CA ILE A 234 -5.32 -8.90 -17.88
C ILE A 234 -5.56 -9.71 -16.62
N THR A 235 -5.58 -11.02 -16.76
CA THR A 235 -5.69 -11.94 -15.62
C THR A 235 -4.31 -12.46 -15.28
N ILE A 236 -3.95 -12.38 -14.00
CA ILE A 236 -2.69 -12.89 -13.49
C ILE A 236 -2.93 -14.02 -12.49
N THR A 237 -1.98 -14.93 -12.37
CA THR A 237 -2.03 -16.02 -11.41
C THR A 237 -0.78 -16.04 -10.56
N VAL A 238 -0.94 -16.37 -9.28
CA VAL A 238 0.16 -16.60 -8.34
C VAL A 238 -0.12 -17.85 -7.51
N ASP A 239 0.94 -18.57 -7.16
CA ASP A 239 0.89 -19.71 -6.24
C ASP A 239 1.12 -19.29 -4.79
N ARG A 240 1.80 -18.15 -4.58
CA ARG A 240 2.14 -17.61 -3.25
C ARG A 240 2.04 -16.08 -3.21
N PRO A 241 2.02 -15.47 -2.02
CA PRO A 241 1.97 -14.02 -1.90
C PRO A 241 3.08 -13.30 -2.66
N ALA A 242 2.73 -12.21 -3.33
CA ALA A 242 3.65 -11.38 -4.10
C ALA A 242 3.49 -9.92 -3.70
N LEU A 243 4.58 -9.25 -3.34
CA LEU A 243 4.55 -7.84 -2.92
C LEU A 243 5.08 -6.94 -4.04
N PHE A 244 4.47 -5.75 -4.19
CA PHE A 244 4.87 -4.73 -5.16
C PHE A 244 4.82 -5.24 -6.62
N VAL A 245 3.82 -6.05 -6.96
CA VAL A 245 3.67 -6.59 -8.31
C VAL A 245 3.61 -5.46 -9.33
N TRP A 246 4.51 -5.49 -10.30
CA TRP A 246 4.63 -4.45 -11.33
C TRP A 246 4.47 -5.05 -12.71
N LEU A 247 3.39 -4.65 -13.38
CA LEU A 247 3.18 -4.90 -14.80
C LEU A 247 3.80 -3.73 -15.57
N ASP A 248 4.58 -4.04 -16.61
CA ASP A 248 5.17 -3.01 -17.47
C ASP A 248 4.75 -3.22 -18.92
N ILE A 249 4.52 -2.09 -19.60
CA ILE A 249 4.14 -2.04 -21.00
C ILE A 249 5.41 -1.80 -21.82
N THR A 250 5.57 -2.56 -22.92
CA THR A 250 6.68 -2.38 -23.85
C THR A 250 6.67 -1.00 -24.50
N ALA A 251 7.84 -0.47 -24.88
CA ALA A 251 8.04 0.92 -25.30
C ALA A 251 7.14 1.44 -26.45
N ASN A 252 6.51 0.57 -27.23
CA ASN A 252 5.71 0.95 -28.41
C ASN A 252 4.20 1.06 -28.13
N VAL A 253 3.77 0.91 -26.87
CA VAL A 253 2.36 0.97 -26.49
C VAL A 253 2.16 2.08 -25.45
N THR A 254 1.20 2.97 -25.71
CA THR A 254 0.80 4.01 -24.76
C THR A 254 -0.43 3.56 -23.98
N GLY A 255 -0.43 3.79 -22.67
CA GLY A 255 -1.52 3.39 -21.79
C GLY A 255 -1.09 3.33 -20.34
N TYR A 256 -2.04 2.96 -19.48
CA TYR A 256 -1.82 2.72 -18.05
C TYR A 256 -2.72 1.56 -17.62
N PHE A 257 -2.34 0.89 -16.53
CA PHE A 257 -3.18 -0.15 -15.95
C PHE A 257 -4.25 0.48 -15.05
N SER A 258 -5.38 -0.20 -14.84
CA SER A 258 -6.35 0.23 -13.83
C SER A 258 -5.80 0.15 -12.40
N ARG A 259 -4.88 -0.80 -12.17
CA ARG A 259 -4.16 -1.01 -10.91
C ARG A 259 -2.77 -1.56 -11.20
N ASN A 260 -1.77 -1.08 -10.46
CA ASN A 260 -0.40 -1.58 -10.54
C ASN A 260 0.29 -1.37 -9.18
N GLU A 261 1.45 -1.98 -8.97
CA GLU A 261 2.18 -1.95 -7.69
C GLU A 261 1.33 -2.45 -6.51
N PHE A 262 0.58 -3.53 -6.72
CA PHE A 262 -0.29 -4.10 -5.70
C PHE A 262 0.37 -5.27 -4.96
N HIS A 263 -0.21 -5.62 -3.82
CA HIS A 263 0.21 -6.75 -2.99
C HIS A 263 -0.80 -7.89 -3.14
N VAL A 264 -0.37 -9.00 -3.71
CA VAL A 264 -1.21 -10.19 -3.80
C VAL A 264 -1.09 -10.96 -2.50
N SER A 265 -2.13 -10.88 -1.67
CA SER A 265 -2.24 -11.62 -0.41
C SER A 265 -3.38 -12.63 -0.41
N THR A 266 -4.30 -12.57 -1.40
CA THR A 266 -5.37 -13.55 -1.60
C THR A 266 -5.49 -13.97 -3.06
N LYS A 267 -6.22 -15.07 -3.32
CA LYS A 267 -6.45 -15.60 -4.67
C LYS A 267 -7.45 -14.80 -5.52
N ASN A 268 -8.30 -13.97 -4.90
CA ASN A 268 -9.46 -13.37 -5.59
C ASN A 268 -9.31 -11.88 -5.88
N ASP A 269 -8.14 -11.29 -5.64
CA ASP A 269 -8.00 -9.83 -5.65
C ASP A 269 -7.57 -9.24 -7.01
N TYR A 270 -7.23 -10.05 -8.04
CA TYR A 270 -6.54 -9.59 -9.26
C TYR A 270 -6.84 -10.39 -10.53
#